data_AF-A0A0H3M0K0-F1
#
_entry.id   AF-A0A0H3M0K0-F1
#
_cell.length_a   1.000
_cell.length_b   1.000
_cell.length_c   1.000
_cell.angle_alpha   90.00
_cell.angle_beta   90.00
_cell.angle_gamma   90.00
#
_symmetry.space_group_name_H-M   'P 1'
#
loop_
_entity.id
_entity.type
_entity.pdbx_description
1 polymer ?
#
loop_
_entity_poly.entity_id
_entity_poly.type
_entity_poly.pdbx_seq_one_letter_code
_entity_poly.pdbx_strand_id
1 'polypeptide(L)'
;MSAVSITAVCETYIRRRAIRHLEKGRIVICAAGVGNPFFTTDTAAALRGIEMGCNVIFKGTQVDGVYSADSKKVTDAVRYDKISYRELLSLDLKIMDVAAVSLARDHSICVSNK
;
A
#
# COMPACT_ATOMS: atom_id res chain seq x y z
N MET A 1 9.69 1.48 12.91
CA MET A 1 10.67 0.53 12.36
C MET A 1 11.14 1.01 11.00
N SER A 2 12.44 1.02 10.72
CA SER A 2 13.01 1.50 9.45
C SER A 2 13.54 0.36 8.58
N ALA A 3 13.34 0.44 7.26
CA ALA A 3 13.94 -0.49 6.31
C ALA A 3 15.48 -0.33 6.15
N VAL A 4 16.01 0.84 6.52
CA VAL A 4 17.46 1.11 6.58
C VAL A 4 17.89 1.24 8.04
N SER A 5 19.08 0.75 8.38
CA SER A 5 19.60 0.84 9.75
C SER A 5 19.90 2.29 10.14
N ILE A 6 19.07 2.87 11.00
CA ILE A 6 19.23 4.24 11.54
C ILE A 6 18.92 4.20 13.04
N THR A 7 19.84 3.60 13.80
CA THR A 7 19.64 3.27 15.22
C THR A 7 19.25 4.48 16.10
N ALA A 8 19.68 5.68 15.72
CA ALA A 8 19.36 6.92 16.45
C ALA A 8 17.88 7.35 16.33
N VAL A 9 17.14 6.85 15.32
CA VAL A 9 15.77 7.31 15.02
C VAL A 9 14.74 6.25 15.39
N CYS A 10 14.93 5.01 14.93
CA CYS A 10 14.05 3.90 15.28
C CYS A 10 14.74 2.55 15.04
N GLU A 11 14.12 1.49 15.55
CA GLU A 11 14.63 0.14 15.30
C GLU A 11 14.56 -0.26 13.82
N THR A 12 15.52 -1.08 13.39
CA THR A 12 15.50 -1.72 12.07
C THR A 12 14.30 -2.66 11.95
N TYR A 13 13.67 -2.69 10.79
CA TYR A 13 12.56 -3.58 10.50
C TYR A 13 13.01 -5.04 10.56
N ILE A 14 12.34 -5.80 11.43
CA ILE A 14 12.48 -7.25 11.55
C ILE A 14 11.06 -7.79 11.63
N ARG A 15 10.65 -8.56 10.61
CA ARG A 15 9.27 -9.11 10.49
C ARG A 15 8.75 -9.71 11.80
N ARG A 16 9.54 -10.58 12.45
CA ARG A 16 9.16 -11.22 13.72
C ARG A 16 8.93 -10.23 14.87
N ARG A 17 9.69 -9.13 14.91
CA ARG A 17 9.47 -8.06 15.90
C ARG A 17 8.21 -7.28 15.57
N ALA A 18 8.02 -6.88 14.31
CA ALA A 18 6.82 -6.17 13.88
C ALA A 18 5.54 -6.94 14.26
N ILE A 19 5.48 -8.24 13.94
CA ILE A 19 4.38 -9.12 14.33
C ILE A 19 4.18 -9.14 15.84
N ARG A 20 5.26 -9.29 16.63
CA ARG A 20 5.18 -9.26 18.10
C ARG A 20 4.69 -7.92 18.66
N HIS A 21 4.97 -6.81 17.98
CA HIS A 21 4.40 -5.50 18.35
C HIS A 21 2.90 -5.49 18.10
N LEU A 22 2.43 -6.01 16.95
CA LEU A 22 1.01 -6.13 16.63
C LEU A 22 0.26 -7.06 17.59
N GLU A 23 0.82 -8.23 17.92
CA GLU A 23 0.26 -9.18 18.90
C GLU A 23 0.06 -8.55 20.30
N LYS A 24 0.85 -7.52 20.63
CA LYS A 24 0.73 -6.76 21.88
C LYS A 24 -0.21 -5.56 21.78
N GLY A 25 -0.94 -5.42 20.68
CA GLY A 25 -1.85 -4.29 20.43
C GLY A 25 -1.14 -2.96 20.18
N ARG A 26 0.14 -2.98 19.76
CA ARG A 26 0.89 -1.75 19.49
C ARG A 26 0.76 -1.35 18.03
N ILE A 27 0.74 -0.04 17.79
CA ILE A 27 0.84 0.52 16.44
C ILE A 27 2.28 0.39 15.96
N VAL A 28 2.47 -0.15 14.75
CA VAL A 28 3.77 -0.25 14.08
C VAL A 28 3.82 0.77 12.95
N ILE A 29 4.75 1.72 13.05
CA ILE A 29 5.01 2.70 12.00
C ILE A 29 6.22 2.22 11.19
N CYS A 30 6.03 1.98 9.89
CA CYS A 30 7.11 1.62 8.97
C CYS A 30 7.68 2.89 8.31
N ALA A 31 9.00 3.02 8.32
CA ALA A 31 9.76 4.13 7.75
C ALA A 31 10.79 3.62 6.73
N ALA A 32 11.31 4.54 5.91
CA ALA A 32 12.27 4.28 4.83
C ALA A 32 11.76 3.31 3.74
N GLY A 33 10.44 3.15 3.59
CA GLY A 33 9.82 2.33 2.54
C GLY A 33 10.31 0.88 2.55
N VAL A 34 10.77 0.39 1.40
CA VAL A 34 11.43 -0.93 1.28
C VAL A 34 12.94 -0.86 1.51
N GLY A 35 13.51 0.34 1.69
CA GLY A 35 14.94 0.57 1.92
C GLY A 35 15.80 0.65 0.66
N ASN A 36 15.20 0.53 -0.53
CA ASN A 36 15.88 0.58 -1.82
C ASN A 36 15.38 1.75 -2.68
N PRO A 37 16.25 2.39 -3.49
CA PRO A 37 15.82 3.37 -4.47
C PRO A 37 14.92 2.74 -5.54
N PHE A 38 14.21 3.58 -6.29
CA PHE A 38 13.28 3.20 -7.38
C PHE A 38 11.97 2.54 -6.96
N PHE A 39 11.73 2.37 -5.66
CA PHE A 39 10.47 1.86 -5.13
C PHE A 39 9.64 2.97 -4.50
N THR A 40 8.32 2.88 -4.66
CA THR A 40 7.37 3.80 -4.06
C THR A 40 7.00 3.37 -2.65
N THR A 41 6.34 4.26 -1.91
CA THR A 41 5.73 3.92 -0.62
C THR A 41 4.55 2.95 -0.78
N ASP A 42 3.85 2.95 -1.92
CA ASP A 42 2.78 1.99 -2.20
C ASP A 42 3.34 0.55 -2.28
N THR A 43 4.50 0.36 -2.92
CA THR A 43 5.18 -0.95 -2.93
C THR A 43 5.58 -1.37 -1.51
N ALA A 44 6.06 -0.42 -0.70
CA ALA A 44 6.40 -0.70 0.69
C ALA A 44 5.18 -1.09 1.51
N ALA A 45 4.05 -0.42 1.33
CA ALA A 45 2.79 -0.74 2.02
C ALA A 45 2.31 -2.15 1.65
N ALA A 46 2.34 -2.51 0.36
CA ALA A 46 2.02 -3.85 -0.11
C ALA A 46 2.93 -4.91 0.53
N LEU A 47 4.26 -4.73 0.45
CA LEU A 47 5.22 -5.67 1.02
C LEU A 47 5.05 -5.84 2.53
N ARG A 48 4.99 -4.74 3.29
CA ARG A 48 4.86 -4.80 4.75
C ARG A 48 3.52 -5.37 5.16
N GLY A 49 2.43 -5.05 4.45
CA GLY A 49 1.12 -5.64 4.66
C GLY A 49 1.14 -7.15 4.52
N ILE A 50 1.76 -7.68 3.46
CA ILE A 50 1.91 -9.12 3.23
C ILE A 50 2.78 -9.76 4.31
N GLU A 51 3.94 -9.18 4.61
CA GLU A 51 4.85 -9.73 5.63
C GLU A 51 4.19 -9.79 7.01
N MET A 52 3.40 -8.79 7.38
CA MET A 52 2.69 -8.73 8.65
C MET A 52 1.35 -9.49 8.66
N GLY A 53 0.92 -10.04 7.53
CA GLY A 53 -0.32 -10.82 7.41
C GLY A 53 -1.59 -9.97 7.47
N CYS A 54 -1.54 -8.73 6.98
CA CYS A 54 -2.71 -7.85 6.91
C CYS A 54 -3.76 -8.39 5.93
N ASN A 55 -5.04 -8.22 6.26
CA ASN A 55 -6.14 -8.61 5.37
C ASN A 55 -6.46 -7.56 4.31
N VAL A 56 -6.20 -6.29 4.62
CA VAL A 56 -6.52 -5.14 3.77
C VAL A 56 -5.49 -4.04 3.93
N ILE A 57 -5.23 -3.31 2.85
CA ILE A 57 -4.43 -2.09 2.82
C ILE A 57 -5.37 -0.91 2.61
N PHE A 58 -5.36 0.04 3.54
CA PHE A 58 -6.05 1.32 3.37
C PHE A 58 -5.08 2.34 2.81
N LYS A 59 -5.33 2.79 1.57
CA LYS A 59 -4.59 3.87 0.94
C LYS A 59 -5.32 5.18 1.19
N GLY A 60 -4.70 6.07 1.96
CA GLY A 60 -5.20 7.43 2.14
C GLY A 60 -4.91 8.26 0.90
N THR A 61 -5.96 8.73 0.21
CA THR A 61 -5.83 9.56 -1.00
C THR A 61 -6.58 10.88 -0.83
N GLN A 62 -6.29 11.86 -1.69
CA GLN A 62 -7.05 13.12 -1.71
C GLN A 62 -8.42 13.00 -2.39
N VAL A 63 -8.69 11.85 -3.00
CA VAL A 63 -9.95 11.48 -3.62
C VAL A 63 -10.52 10.29 -2.86
N ASP A 64 -11.82 10.25 -2.70
CA ASP A 64 -12.58 9.31 -1.86
C ASP A 64 -12.81 7.94 -2.53
N GLY A 65 -12.02 7.60 -3.55
CA GLY A 65 -12.23 6.36 -4.30
C GLY A 65 -11.39 6.25 -5.56
N VAL A 66 -11.73 5.24 -6.36
CA VAL A 66 -11.19 5.01 -7.69
C VAL A 66 -12.16 5.56 -8.71
N TYR A 67 -11.66 6.36 -9.64
CA TYR A 67 -12.45 6.98 -10.70
C TYR A 67 -11.92 6.58 -12.07
N SER A 68 -12.79 6.61 -13.10
CA SER A 68 -12.40 6.35 -14.49
C SER A 68 -11.42 7.38 -15.05
N ALA A 69 -11.39 8.58 -14.48
CA ALA A 69 -10.47 9.65 -14.80
C ALA A 69 -10.19 10.50 -13.54
N ASP A 70 -9.29 11.49 -13.65
CA ASP A 70 -9.03 12.46 -12.59
C ASP A 70 -10.30 13.29 -12.31
N SER A 71 -10.99 12.97 -11.21
CA SER A 71 -12.28 13.58 -10.85
C SER A 71 -12.19 15.09 -10.57
N LYS A 72 -10.98 15.63 -10.36
CA LYS A 72 -10.76 17.08 -10.23
C LYS A 72 -10.74 17.81 -11.58
N LYS A 73 -10.51 17.08 -12.68
CA LYS A 73 -10.39 17.63 -14.04
C LYS A 73 -11.55 17.23 -14.94
N VAL A 74 -12.12 16.05 -14.70
CA VAL A 74 -13.13 15.42 -15.55
C VAL A 74 -14.42 15.31 -14.76
N THR A 75 -15.41 16.11 -15.14
CA THR A 75 -16.69 16.25 -14.40
C THR A 75 -17.58 15.02 -14.51
N ASP A 76 -17.43 14.23 -15.56
CA ASP A 76 -18.14 12.99 -15.84
C ASP A 76 -17.36 11.74 -15.40
N ALA A 77 -16.30 11.91 -14.58
CA ALA A 77 -15.54 10.78 -14.04
C ALA A 77 -16.43 9.87 -13.19
N VAL A 78 -16.51 8.60 -13.56
CA VAL A 78 -17.36 7.60 -12.89
C VAL A 78 -16.56 6.94 -11.77
N ARG A 79 -17.13 6.88 -10.57
CA ARG A 79 -16.54 6.17 -9.43
C ARG A 79 -16.80 4.67 -9.53
N TYR A 80 -15.79 3.87 -9.25
CA TYR A 80 -15.92 2.43 -9.09
C TYR A 80 -16.06 2.07 -7.61
N ASP A 81 -17.10 1.31 -7.26
CA ASP A 81 -17.25 0.79 -5.89
C ASP A 81 -16.38 -0.44 -5.64
N LYS A 82 -16.18 -1.27 -6.67
CA LYS A 82 -15.27 -2.42 -6.68
C LYS A 82 -14.64 -2.56 -8.05
N ILE A 83 -13.37 -2.93 -8.08
CA ILE A 83 -12.64 -3.18 -9.31
C ILE A 83 -11.61 -4.29 -9.08
N SER A 84 -11.46 -5.18 -10.04
CA SER A 84 -10.43 -6.23 -9.99
C SER A 84 -9.05 -5.68 -10.39
N TYR A 85 -7.99 -6.33 -9.93
CA TYR A 85 -6.62 -5.98 -10.36
C TYR A 85 -6.41 -6.07 -11.87
N ARG A 86 -7.13 -6.97 -12.55
CA ARG A 86 -7.04 -7.13 -14.00
C ARG A 86 -7.67 -5.96 -14.74
N GLU A 87 -8.86 -5.54 -14.31
CA GLU A 87 -9.55 -4.37 -14.87
C GLU A 87 -8.76 -3.10 -14.61
N LEU A 88 -8.23 -2.93 -13.39
CA LEU A 88 -7.38 -1.80 -13.02
C LEU A 88 -6.20 -1.64 -13.98
N LEU A 89 -5.49 -2.73 -14.27
CA LEU A 89 -4.36 -2.74 -15.21
C LEU A 89 -4.80 -2.53 -16.66
N SER A 90 -5.96 -3.07 -17.05
CA SER A 90 -6.49 -2.98 -18.42
C SER A 90 -7.01 -1.58 -18.75
N LEU A 91 -7.53 -0.87 -17.74
CA LEU A 91 -8.04 0.50 -17.83
C LEU A 91 -6.98 1.55 -17.49
N ASP A 92 -5.73 1.15 -17.24
CA ASP A 92 -4.61 2.00 -16.83
C ASP A 92 -4.96 2.98 -15.67
N LEU A 93 -5.74 2.47 -14.70
CA LEU A 93 -6.18 3.31 -13.58
C LEU A 93 -5.04 3.54 -12.60
N LYS A 94 -4.69 4.81 -12.40
CA LYS A 94 -3.55 5.25 -11.59
C LYS A 94 -3.84 5.24 -10.09
N ILE A 95 -4.06 4.06 -9.52
CA ILE A 95 -4.28 3.89 -8.07
C ILE A 95 -2.96 3.69 -7.34
N MET A 96 -2.09 2.81 -7.82
CA MET A 96 -0.74 2.55 -7.30
C MET A 96 0.19 2.24 -8.47
N ASP A 97 1.50 2.22 -8.24
CA ASP A 97 2.44 1.73 -9.25
C ASP A 97 2.25 0.24 -9.54
N VAL A 98 2.71 -0.20 -10.72
CA VAL A 98 2.53 -1.56 -11.21
C VAL A 98 3.16 -2.61 -10.30
N ALA A 99 4.28 -2.30 -9.63
CA ALA A 99 4.93 -3.25 -8.73
C ALA A 99 4.08 -3.48 -7.48
N ALA A 100 3.54 -2.42 -6.88
CA ALA A 100 2.61 -2.53 -5.76
C ALA A 100 1.32 -3.29 -6.14
N VAL A 101 0.75 -3.00 -7.31
CA VAL A 101 -0.45 -3.70 -7.82
C VAL A 101 -0.17 -5.18 -8.02
N SER A 102 0.94 -5.53 -8.66
CA SER A 102 1.32 -6.92 -8.92
C SER A 102 1.53 -7.68 -7.62
N LEU A 103 2.26 -7.09 -6.67
CA LEU A 103 2.51 -7.69 -5.37
C LEU A 103 1.20 -7.91 -4.58
N ALA A 104 0.28 -6.94 -4.61
CA ALA A 104 -1.01 -7.07 -3.95
C ALA A 104 -1.88 -8.18 -4.58
N ARG A 105 -1.92 -8.23 -5.92
CA ARG A 105 -2.65 -9.25 -6.68
C ARG A 105 -2.13 -10.65 -6.38
N ASP A 106 -0.82 -10.86 -6.46
CA ASP A 106 -0.20 -12.18 -6.34
C ASP A 106 -0.38 -12.77 -4.94
N HIS A 107 -0.52 -11.92 -3.93
CA HIS A 107 -0.82 -12.32 -2.54
C HIS A 107 -2.30 -12.16 -2.14
N SER A 108 -3.18 -11.82 -3.10
CA SER A 108 -4.62 -11.67 -2.89
C SER A 108 -5.01 -10.74 -1.72
N ILE A 109 -4.21 -9.71 -1.43
CA ILE A 109 -4.53 -8.72 -0.40
C ILE A 109 -5.41 -7.64 -1.00
N CYS A 110 -6.50 -7.27 -0.35
CA CYS A 110 -7.41 -6.23 -0.85
C CYS A 110 -6.83 -4.82 -0.59
N VAL A 111 -7.01 -3.90 -1.54
CA VAL A 111 -6.64 -2.49 -1.40
C VAL A 111 -7.90 -1.64 -1.44
N SER A 112 -8.10 -0.80 -0.42
CA SER A 112 -9.21 0.14 -0.32
C SER A 112 -8.67 1.56 -0.31
N ASN A 113 -9.22 2.42 -1.17
CA ASN A 113 -9.02 3.86 -1.08
C ASN A 113 -10.03 4.44 -0.09
N LYS A 114 -9.58 5.38 0.74
CA LYS A 114 -10.43 6.13 1.66
C LYS A 114 -10.11 7.61 1.54
#